data_AF-A0A2V5LV04-F1
#
_entry.id   AF-A0A2V5LV04-F1
#
_cell.length_a   1.000
_cell.length_b   1.000
_cell.length_c   1.000
_cell.angle_alpha   90.00
_cell.angle_beta   90.00
_cell.angle_gamma   90.00
#
_symmetry.space_group_name_H-M   'P 1'
#
loop_
_entity.id
_entity.type
_entity.pdbx_description
1 polymer ?
#
loop_
_entity_poly.entity_id
_entity_poly.type
_entity_poly.pdbx_seq_one_letter_code
_entity_poly.pdbx_strand_id
1 'polypeptide(L)'
;DHLIHNDEFIESVDPPLRDLVEFLHERNITTTPSCSGHCKSERNFAKLWDDLEADKADVRQDGLVMKEIESGERFHFRDPAYQLPWTKTTFIDRARNYQEKGIVGLRVNGEIKNQLLQLKCDGITTEERDGYVFFRIIEGDGDNREKWKWLTTQVKAVF
;
A
#
# COMPACT_ATOMS: atom_id res chain seq x y z
N ASP A 1 7.57 -27.88 8.52
CA ASP A 1 7.68 -27.25 7.18
C ASP A 1 6.39 -27.42 6.42
N HIS A 2 5.55 -26.38 6.43
CA HIS A 2 4.37 -26.30 5.58
C HIS A 2 4.64 -25.18 4.58
N LEU A 3 5.01 -25.57 3.36
CA LEU A 3 4.98 -24.69 2.19
C LEU A 3 3.54 -24.20 2.04
N ILE A 4 3.32 -22.92 2.29
CA ILE A 4 2.05 -22.26 1.97
C ILE A 4 2.06 -22.06 0.45
N HIS A 5 1.79 -23.13 -0.30
CA HIS A 5 1.26 -23.01 -1.66
C HIS A 5 -0.22 -22.67 -1.52
N ASN A 6 -0.51 -21.44 -1.12
CA ASN A 6 -1.88 -20.94 -1.14
C ASN A 6 -2.01 -20.07 -2.38
N ASP A 7 -2.59 -20.63 -3.45
CA ASP A 7 -2.82 -19.91 -4.69
C ASP A 7 -3.66 -18.64 -4.44
N GLU A 8 -4.55 -18.66 -3.44
CA GLU A 8 -5.34 -17.51 -3.00
C GLU A 8 -4.47 -16.39 -2.37
N PHE A 9 -3.31 -16.73 -1.80
CA PHE A 9 -2.40 -15.72 -1.23
C PHE A 9 -1.76 -14.89 -2.34
N ILE A 10 -1.26 -15.51 -3.41
CA ILE A 10 -0.65 -14.79 -4.52
C ILE A 10 -1.65 -13.86 -5.21
N GLU A 11 -2.92 -14.28 -5.31
CA GLU A 11 -3.98 -13.41 -5.83
C GLU A 11 -4.18 -12.14 -4.99
N SER A 12 -3.97 -12.22 -3.67
CA SER A 12 -4.04 -11.09 -2.75
C SER A 12 -2.82 -10.16 -2.80
N VAL A 13 -1.71 -10.60 -3.40
CA VAL A 13 -0.50 -9.77 -3.56
C VAL A 13 -0.71 -8.77 -4.69
N ASP A 14 -0.27 -7.55 -4.48
CA ASP A 14 -0.29 -6.49 -5.48
C ASP A 14 0.39 -6.94 -6.78
N PRO A 15 -0.23 -6.74 -7.97
CA PRO A 15 0.28 -7.26 -9.23
C PRO A 15 1.77 -6.95 -9.54
N PRO A 16 2.31 -5.75 -9.24
CA PRO A 16 3.73 -5.46 -9.46
C PRO A 16 4.70 -6.30 -8.62
N LEU A 17 4.23 -6.88 -7.51
CA LEU A 17 5.03 -7.64 -6.56
C LEU A 17 4.94 -9.16 -6.73
N ARG A 18 3.92 -9.66 -7.44
CA ARG A 18 3.63 -11.11 -7.55
C ARG A 18 4.84 -11.91 -8.00
N ASP A 19 5.49 -11.50 -9.09
CA ASP A 19 6.65 -12.22 -9.65
C ASP A 19 7.84 -12.29 -8.66
N LEU A 20 8.04 -11.26 -7.84
CA LEU A 20 9.06 -11.27 -6.79
C LEU A 20 8.66 -12.22 -5.65
N VAL A 21 7.42 -12.12 -5.18
CA VAL A 21 6.92 -12.92 -4.06
C VAL A 21 6.89 -14.41 -4.42
N GLU A 22 6.39 -14.77 -5.61
CA GLU A 22 6.42 -16.13 -6.14
C GLU A 22 7.85 -16.68 -6.18
N PHE A 23 8.77 -15.95 -6.80
CA PHE A 23 10.19 -16.36 -6.91
C PHE A 23 10.85 -16.65 -5.55
N LEU A 24 10.54 -15.82 -4.54
CA LEU A 24 11.08 -15.96 -3.18
C LEU A 24 10.43 -17.12 -2.44
N HIS A 25 9.11 -17.30 -2.58
CA HIS A 25 8.38 -18.37 -1.90
C HIS A 25 8.76 -19.74 -2.44
N GLU A 26 9.00 -19.88 -3.76
CA GLU A 26 9.58 -21.08 -4.37
C GLU A 26 10.93 -21.50 -3.74
N ARG A 27 11.64 -20.54 -3.13
CA ARG A 27 12.94 -20.73 -2.45
C ARG A 27 12.82 -20.79 -0.94
N ASN A 28 11.61 -20.93 -0.39
CA ASN A 28 11.33 -20.91 1.04
C ASN A 28 11.76 -19.61 1.74
N ILE A 29 11.80 -18.49 1.02
CA ILE A 29 12.13 -17.18 1.59
C ILE A 29 10.85 -16.48 1.98
N THR A 30 10.69 -16.24 3.28
CA THR A 30 9.53 -15.53 3.82
C THR A 30 9.57 -14.06 3.45
N THR A 31 8.43 -13.53 3.01
CA THR A 31 8.21 -12.10 2.78
C THR A 31 7.26 -11.52 3.83
N THR A 32 7.33 -10.21 4.08
CA THR A 32 6.31 -9.49 4.88
C THR A 32 5.03 -9.30 4.06
N PRO A 33 3.88 -8.98 4.69
CA PRO A 33 2.77 -8.36 3.97
C PRO A 33 3.30 -7.16 3.17
N SER A 34 3.10 -7.19 1.86
CA SER A 34 3.77 -6.29 0.93
C SER A 34 2.74 -5.52 0.11
N CYS A 35 2.96 -4.23 -0.04
CA CYS A 35 2.14 -3.33 -0.86
C CYS A 35 3.05 -2.70 -1.91
N SER A 36 2.59 -2.61 -3.14
CA SER A 36 3.30 -1.98 -4.26
C SER A 36 3.32 -0.45 -4.14
N GLY A 37 2.50 0.10 -3.24
CA GLY A 37 2.29 1.53 -3.05
C GLY A 37 1.31 2.06 -4.08
N HIS A 38 0.14 2.52 -3.61
CA HIS A 38 -0.88 3.12 -4.45
C HIS A 38 -0.86 4.63 -4.32
N CYS A 39 -0.18 5.29 -5.26
CA CYS A 39 -0.23 6.75 -5.36
C CYS A 39 -1.48 7.17 -6.13
N LYS A 40 -2.48 7.72 -5.42
CA LYS A 40 -3.64 8.38 -6.03
C LYS A 40 -3.21 9.76 -6.55
N SER A 41 -3.67 10.17 -7.72
CA SER A 41 -3.40 11.53 -8.20
C SER A 41 -4.11 12.57 -7.33
N GLU A 42 -3.63 13.81 -7.35
CA GLU A 42 -4.34 14.93 -6.71
C GLU A 42 -5.78 15.06 -7.22
N ARG A 43 -6.02 14.79 -8.51
CA ARG A 43 -7.36 14.74 -9.11
C ARG A 43 -8.26 13.71 -8.42
N ASN A 44 -7.73 12.54 -8.06
CA ASN A 44 -8.51 11.52 -7.34
C ASN A 44 -8.88 12.01 -5.94
N PHE A 45 -7.97 12.69 -5.23
CA PHE A 45 -8.28 13.29 -3.94
C PHE A 45 -9.26 14.46 -4.05
N ALA A 46 -9.14 15.29 -5.09
CA ALA A 46 -10.10 16.35 -5.36
C ALA A 46 -11.51 15.77 -5.58
N LYS A 47 -11.62 14.66 -6.33
CA LYS A 47 -12.89 13.96 -6.50
C LYS A 47 -13.44 13.41 -5.18
N LEU A 48 -12.60 12.74 -4.38
CA LEU A 48 -13.01 12.25 -3.04
C LEU A 48 -13.48 13.38 -2.13
N TRP A 49 -12.85 14.55 -2.22
CA TRP A 49 -13.29 15.73 -1.49
C TRP A 49 -14.68 16.19 -1.94
N ASP A 50 -14.92 16.21 -3.25
CA ASP A 50 -16.22 16.62 -3.79
C ASP A 50 -17.32 15.63 -3.37
N ASP A 51 -17.01 14.32 -3.30
CA ASP A 51 -17.90 13.29 -2.75
C ASP A 51 -18.18 13.54 -1.25
N LEU A 52 -17.17 13.88 -0.44
CA LEU A 52 -17.35 14.20 0.98
C LEU A 52 -18.21 15.46 1.22
N GLU A 53 -18.12 16.47 0.36
CA GLU A 53 -18.97 17.66 0.43
C GLU A 53 -20.42 17.33 0.06
N ALA A 54 -20.64 16.40 -0.88
CA ALA A 54 -21.97 15.89 -1.19
C ALA A 54 -22.56 15.11 0.01
N ASP A 55 -21.79 14.19 0.59
CA ASP A 55 -22.20 13.45 1.79
C ASP A 55 -22.52 14.40 2.95
N LYS A 56 -21.75 15.47 3.13
CA LYS A 56 -22.03 16.51 4.13
C LYS A 56 -23.37 17.21 3.87
N ALA A 57 -23.72 17.48 2.61
CA ALA A 57 -25.01 18.07 2.26
C ALA A 57 -26.15 17.11 2.62
N ASP A 58 -26.01 15.83 2.29
CA ASP A 58 -26.99 14.78 2.59
C ASP A 58 -27.18 14.64 4.09
N VAL A 59 -26.09 14.51 4.88
CA VAL A 59 -26.14 14.43 6.34
C VAL A 59 -26.91 15.59 6.98
N ARG A 60 -26.80 16.80 6.43
CA ARG A 60 -27.50 17.98 6.97
C ARG A 60 -28.99 17.99 6.61
N GLN A 61 -29.32 17.55 5.40
CA GLN A 61 -30.66 17.65 4.86
C GLN A 61 -31.46 16.39 5.14
N ASP A 62 -31.27 15.36 4.33
CA ASP A 62 -32.10 14.16 4.33
C ASP A 62 -31.58 13.09 5.30
N GLY A 63 -30.27 13.12 5.60
CA GLY A 63 -29.54 12.12 6.36
C GLY A 63 -29.00 10.98 5.48
N LEU A 64 -28.05 10.22 6.01
CA LEU A 64 -27.45 9.06 5.35
C LEU A 64 -27.82 7.77 6.08
N VAL A 65 -28.17 6.74 5.32
CA VAL A 65 -28.35 5.39 5.87
C VAL A 65 -26.98 4.72 5.95
N MET A 66 -26.48 4.59 7.18
CA MET A 66 -25.22 3.94 7.49
C MET A 66 -25.47 2.48 7.82
N LYS A 67 -24.53 1.61 7.47
CA LYS A 67 -24.51 0.22 7.90
C LYS A 67 -23.34 0.03 8.84
N GLU A 68 -23.62 -0.44 10.05
CA GLU A 68 -22.59 -0.86 10.99
C GLU A 68 -21.98 -2.17 10.47
N ILE A 69 -20.65 -2.22 10.37
CA ILE A 69 -19.95 -3.28 9.64
C ILE A 69 -19.92 -4.60 10.43
N GLU A 70 -19.93 -4.54 11.76
CA GLU A 70 -19.77 -5.69 12.64
C GLU A 70 -21.09 -6.44 12.88
N SER A 71 -22.16 -5.70 13.15
CA SER A 71 -23.52 -6.18 13.43
C SER A 71 -24.40 -6.25 12.19
N GLY A 72 -24.06 -5.48 11.14
CA GLY A 72 -24.87 -5.33 9.94
C GLY A 72 -26.11 -4.46 10.12
N GLU A 73 -26.32 -3.90 11.32
CA GLU A 73 -27.43 -3.00 11.63
C GLU A 73 -27.36 -1.74 10.76
N ARG A 74 -28.52 -1.23 10.36
CA ARG A 74 -28.61 0.02 9.62
C ARG A 74 -29.18 1.11 10.49
N PHE A 75 -28.52 2.25 10.52
CA PHE A 75 -28.99 3.43 11.24
C PHE A 75 -28.99 4.65 10.33
N HIS A 76 -29.84 5.62 10.65
CA HIS A 76 -29.98 6.85 9.89
C HIS A 76 -29.23 7.98 10.59
N PHE A 77 -28.18 8.49 9.95
CA PHE A 77 -27.34 9.55 10.50
C PHE A 77 -27.71 10.90 9.88
N ARG A 78 -28.19 11.83 10.71
CA ARG A 78 -28.54 13.19 10.30
C ARG A 78 -28.07 14.18 11.36
N ASP A 79 -27.34 15.19 10.92
CA ASP A 79 -26.88 16.29 11.78
C ASP A 79 -26.87 17.61 10.97
N PRO A 80 -27.86 18.50 11.19
CA PRO A 80 -27.94 19.78 10.49
C PRO A 80 -26.73 20.70 10.70
N ALA A 81 -25.96 20.51 11.78
CA ALA A 81 -24.78 21.29 12.09
C ALA A 81 -23.47 20.62 11.65
N TYR A 82 -23.53 19.43 11.04
CA TYR A 82 -22.36 18.64 10.66
C TYR A 82 -21.38 19.44 9.80
N GLN A 83 -20.08 19.37 10.09
CA GLN A 83 -19.02 19.98 9.29
C GLN A 83 -17.94 18.94 9.01
N LEU A 84 -17.32 19.02 7.83
CA LEU A 84 -16.08 18.28 7.60
C LEU A 84 -14.97 18.88 8.49
N PRO A 85 -14.10 18.06 9.08
CA PRO A 85 -13.07 18.52 10.00
C PRO A 85 -11.86 19.17 9.30
N TRP A 86 -11.85 19.20 7.97
CA TRP A 86 -10.76 19.72 7.15
C TRP A 86 -11.27 20.73 6.13
N THR A 87 -10.37 21.52 5.56
CA THR A 87 -10.61 22.21 4.30
C THR A 87 -10.15 21.32 3.14
N LYS A 88 -10.57 21.63 1.90
CA LYS A 88 -10.10 20.90 0.70
C LYS A 88 -8.57 20.83 0.64
N THR A 89 -7.90 21.95 0.88
CA THR A 89 -6.43 22.04 0.89
C THR A 89 -5.84 21.15 1.97
N THR A 90 -6.31 21.27 3.22
CA THR A 90 -5.76 20.49 4.34
C THR A 90 -6.04 18.99 4.18
N PHE A 91 -7.18 18.62 3.59
CA PHE A 91 -7.50 17.24 3.26
C PHE A 91 -6.55 16.69 2.20
N ILE A 92 -6.36 17.39 1.08
CA ILE A 92 -5.47 16.95 0.00
C ILE A 92 -4.04 16.81 0.52
N ASP A 93 -3.54 17.82 1.25
CA ASP A 93 -2.18 17.79 1.80
C ASP A 93 -1.97 16.59 2.73
N ARG A 94 -2.93 16.33 3.61
CA ARG A 94 -2.89 15.16 4.49
C ARG A 94 -2.96 13.87 3.69
N ALA A 95 -3.93 13.73 2.80
CA ALA A 95 -4.13 12.51 2.01
C ALA A 95 -2.91 12.17 1.15
N ARG A 96 -2.22 13.18 0.61
CA ARG A 96 -0.93 13.02 -0.10
C ARG A 96 0.15 12.47 0.81
N ASN A 97 0.30 13.03 2.02
CA ASN A 97 1.31 12.59 2.99
C ASN A 97 1.04 11.20 3.57
N TYR A 98 -0.22 10.76 3.59
CA TYR A 98 -0.63 9.43 4.05
C TYR A 98 -0.62 8.36 2.95
N GLN A 99 -0.20 8.67 1.72
CA GLN A 99 -0.12 7.65 0.68
C GLN A 99 0.86 6.55 1.05
N GLU A 100 0.43 5.31 0.85
CA GLU A 100 1.26 4.15 1.13
C GLU A 100 2.45 4.11 0.19
N LYS A 101 3.63 4.18 0.79
CA LYS A 101 4.91 3.96 0.11
C LYS A 101 5.09 2.46 -0.05
N GLY A 102 5.28 2.00 -1.29
CA GLY A 102 5.43 0.59 -1.57
C GLY A 102 6.57 -0.04 -0.75
N ILE A 103 6.33 -1.22 -0.19
CA ILE A 103 7.25 -1.92 0.70
C ILE A 103 7.18 -3.43 0.54
N VAL A 104 8.34 -4.08 0.55
CA VAL A 104 8.48 -5.52 0.73
C VAL A 104 9.68 -5.82 1.64
N GLY A 105 9.50 -6.67 2.63
CA GLY A 105 10.56 -7.20 3.48
C GLY A 105 10.84 -8.67 3.15
N LEU A 106 12.12 -9.05 3.10
CA LEU A 106 12.59 -10.40 2.78
C LEU A 106 13.39 -10.95 3.96
N ARG A 107 13.08 -12.16 4.42
CA ARG A 107 13.84 -12.82 5.50
C ARG A 107 15.03 -13.58 4.90
N VAL A 108 16.20 -12.95 4.92
CA VAL A 108 17.43 -13.45 4.30
C VAL A 108 18.63 -13.26 5.23
N ASN A 109 19.65 -14.10 5.08
CA ASN A 109 20.85 -14.07 5.92
C ASN A 109 22.13 -14.24 5.08
N GLY A 110 23.28 -14.18 5.76
CA GLY A 110 24.58 -14.46 5.17
C GLY A 110 24.96 -13.54 4.00
N GLU A 111 25.59 -14.12 2.98
CA GLU A 111 26.11 -13.40 1.83
C GLU A 111 25.00 -12.76 0.99
N ILE A 112 23.89 -13.46 0.79
CA ILE A 112 22.71 -12.97 0.07
C ILE A 112 22.20 -11.68 0.70
N LYS A 113 22.06 -11.64 2.04
CA LYS A 113 21.68 -10.43 2.76
C LYS A 113 22.62 -9.26 2.43
N ASN A 114 23.93 -9.52 2.49
CA ASN A 114 24.92 -8.49 2.23
C ASN A 114 24.86 -7.98 0.79
N GLN A 115 24.67 -8.86 -0.20
CA GLN A 115 24.53 -8.47 -1.61
C GLN A 115 23.26 -7.64 -1.83
N LEU A 116 22.13 -8.02 -1.23
CA LEU A 116 20.87 -7.28 -1.32
C LEU A 116 20.97 -5.88 -0.71
N LEU A 117 21.67 -5.73 0.42
CA LEU A 117 21.91 -4.42 1.05
C LEU A 117 22.78 -3.48 0.20
N GLN A 118 23.55 -4.00 -0.76
CA GLN A 118 24.34 -3.18 -1.69
C GLN A 118 23.57 -2.72 -2.93
N LEU A 119 22.34 -3.21 -3.15
CA LEU A 119 21.53 -2.77 -4.28
C LEU A 119 21.19 -1.29 -4.16
N LYS A 120 21.49 -0.53 -5.22
CA LYS A 120 21.19 0.90 -5.33
C LYS A 120 20.26 1.15 -6.50
N CYS A 121 19.14 1.80 -6.24
CA CYS A 121 18.20 2.26 -7.26
C CYS A 121 17.64 3.61 -6.85
N ASP A 122 17.55 4.52 -7.80
CA ASP A 122 16.93 5.81 -7.58
C ASP A 122 15.46 5.62 -7.21
N GLY A 123 15.08 6.13 -6.03
CA GLY A 123 13.72 6.03 -5.52
C GLY A 123 13.37 4.73 -4.78
N ILE A 124 14.35 3.85 -4.51
CA ILE A 124 14.20 2.72 -3.58
C ILE A 124 15.25 2.84 -2.46
N THR A 125 14.81 2.85 -1.20
CA THR A 125 15.71 2.62 -0.06
C THR A 125 15.74 1.15 0.30
N THR A 126 16.92 0.70 0.70
CA THR A 126 17.16 -0.64 1.23
C THR A 126 17.63 -0.51 2.68
N GLU A 127 17.01 -1.24 3.61
CA GLU A 127 17.42 -1.24 5.03
C GLU A 127 17.33 -2.65 5.64
N GLU A 128 18.17 -2.95 6.62
CA GLU A 128 18.02 -4.15 7.46
C GLU A 128 17.30 -3.80 8.76
N ARG A 129 16.31 -4.62 9.13
CA ARG A 129 15.68 -4.54 10.44
C ARG A 129 15.12 -5.90 10.87
N ASP A 130 15.39 -6.29 12.12
CA ASP A 130 14.83 -7.49 12.75
C ASP A 130 15.03 -8.81 11.95
N GLY A 131 16.14 -8.92 11.23
CA GLY A 131 16.46 -10.08 10.38
C GLY A 131 15.79 -10.08 9.00
N TYR A 132 15.23 -8.95 8.58
CA TYR A 132 14.67 -8.72 7.27
C TYR A 132 15.46 -7.64 6.52
N VAL A 133 15.54 -7.79 5.19
CA VAL A 133 15.94 -6.73 4.27
C VAL A 133 14.67 -6.13 3.69
N PHE A 134 14.47 -4.84 3.91
CA PHE A 134 13.33 -4.08 3.41
C PHE A 134 13.72 -3.26 2.20
N PHE A 135 12.89 -3.32 1.16
CA PHE A 135 12.91 -2.39 0.05
C PHE A 135 11.69 -1.47 0.15
N ARG A 136 11.92 -0.16 0.19
CA ARG A 136 10.87 0.85 0.30
C ARG A 136 10.97 1.84 -0.85
N ILE A 137 9.84 2.18 -1.45
CA ILE A 137 9.78 3.26 -2.44
C ILE A 137 9.77 4.59 -1.69
N ILE A 138 10.75 5.45 -1.97
CA ILE A 138 11.02 6.65 -1.17
C ILE A 138 10.03 7.75 -1.49
N GLU A 139 9.69 7.89 -2.78
CA GLU A 139 8.72 8.84 -3.32
C GLU A 139 8.43 8.51 -4.79
N GLY A 140 7.22 8.81 -5.23
CA GLY A 140 6.84 8.69 -6.62
C GLY A 140 5.42 9.17 -6.84
N ASP A 141 5.26 10.36 -7.42
CA ASP A 141 4.05 10.64 -8.19
C ASP A 141 4.05 9.66 -9.38
N GLY A 142 3.22 8.62 -9.31
CA GLY A 142 2.96 7.75 -10.47
C GLY A 142 3.11 6.25 -10.21
N ASP A 143 3.29 5.54 -11.32
CA ASP A 143 3.25 4.09 -11.41
C ASP A 143 4.60 3.46 -11.02
N ASN A 144 4.60 2.73 -9.90
CA ASN A 144 5.80 2.09 -9.36
C ASN A 144 6.16 0.76 -10.05
N ARG A 145 5.42 0.33 -11.08
CA ARG A 145 5.65 -0.95 -11.78
C ARG A 145 7.08 -1.14 -12.28
N GLU A 146 7.69 -0.12 -12.88
CA GLU A 146 9.06 -0.23 -13.40
C GLU A 146 10.10 -0.37 -12.28
N LYS A 147 9.91 0.31 -11.14
CA LYS A 147 10.78 0.18 -9.96
C LYS A 147 10.71 -1.23 -9.38
N TRP A 148 9.49 -1.78 -9.26
CA TRP A 148 9.30 -3.15 -8.80
C TRP A 148 9.89 -4.16 -9.77
N LYS A 149 9.69 -3.99 -11.08
CA LYS A 149 10.27 -4.86 -12.11
C LYS A 149 11.81 -4.84 -12.09
N TRP A 150 12.42 -3.67 -11.92
CA TRP A 150 13.85 -3.53 -11.74
C TRP A 150 14.31 -4.31 -10.49
N LEU A 151 13.64 -4.09 -9.36
CA LEU A 151 13.99 -4.75 -8.10
C LEU A 151 13.88 -6.26 -8.24
N THR A 152 12.79 -6.77 -8.82
CA THR A 152 12.60 -8.20 -9.05
C THR A 152 13.76 -8.79 -9.85
N THR A 153 14.20 -8.10 -10.90
CA THR A 153 15.32 -8.55 -11.73
C THR A 153 16.63 -8.59 -10.94
N GLN A 154 16.90 -7.57 -10.11
CA GLN A 154 18.11 -7.52 -9.30
C GLN A 154 18.11 -8.57 -8.18
N VAL A 155 16.98 -8.74 -7.48
CA VAL A 155 16.85 -9.79 -6.47
C VAL A 155 17.07 -11.16 -7.10
N LYS A 156 16.45 -11.44 -8.25
CA LYS A 156 16.65 -12.69 -8.98
C LYS A 156 18.10 -12.95 -9.37
N ALA A 157 18.89 -11.91 -9.67
CA ALA A 157 20.30 -12.04 -10.04
C ALA A 157 21.24 -12.32 -8.86
N VAL A 158 20.79 -12.10 -7.61
CA VAL A 158 21.55 -12.38 -6.39
C VAL A 158 21.45 -13.84 -5.94
N PHE A 159 20.41 -14.56 -6.39
CA PHE A 159 20.16 -15.98 -6.07
C PHE A 159 20.55 -16.91 -7.22
#